data_AF-A0A929CKX8-F1
#
_entry.id   AF-A0A929CKX8-F1
#
_cell.length_a   1.000
_cell.length_b   1.000
_cell.length_c   1.000
_cell.angle_alpha   90.00
_cell.angle_beta   90.00
_cell.angle_gamma   90.00
#
_symmetry.space_group_name_H-M   'P 1'
#
loop_
_entity.id
_entity.type
_entity.pdbx_description
1 polymer ?
#
loop_
_entity_poly.entity_id
_entity_poly.type
_entity_poly.pdbx_seq_one_letter_code
_entity_poly.pdbx_strand_id
1 'polypeptide(L)'
;MPTDCITFRDTNYFSSLICDYLDENSDLRPFYNRFPNLENFKDQIDEKQSSFKSDTRTVLVEALKKQYQHINLSSLTKQNIEALNDSKTFTITTGHQLNLFTGPLYFLYKIVSTINLTKDLKAKYPDYNFVPIYWMATEDHDFEEINYFNFKGEKVHWNIEAKGAVGELNTNGLEDVFSIFSSELGQGATADFLKDLFKKSYLEHNNLSDATRYLANALFSEYGLVILDANKPELKRLLIPYIEKELVEQVSCKSVLNSNTALEKQYKIQVNPREINLFYTIKGLRERIVEKDGVYTVNETNILFTRSEILDELYNHPERFSPNVIMRPLYQEVILPNLCYIGGGGELAYWLELKDYFETVKIPFPILLLRNSVLIKTEKQTQKLDKLNLTLQDLFLKQDQLVNKQVKELSKIDIDFTSQKEHLNQQFKDLYKLAEQTDKSFLGAVAAQEKKQLNGLNNLEKRLLKAQKRKLNEQIIRITNLQNELFPDQSLQERNLNFSELYLEFGEQLIQQLVLNLQPLKGEFLILNL
;
A
#
# COMPACT_ATOMS: atom_id res chain seq x y z
N MET A 1 9.90 -25.04 -2.09
CA MET A 1 10.94 -24.08 -2.53
C MET A 1 11.50 -23.40 -1.30
N PRO A 2 12.80 -23.07 -1.22
CA PRO A 2 13.31 -22.35 -0.06
C PRO A 2 12.67 -20.96 0.00
N THR A 3 11.99 -20.67 1.10
CA THR A 3 11.45 -19.35 1.43
C THR A 3 12.28 -18.77 2.56
N ASP A 4 12.87 -17.60 2.32
CA ASP A 4 13.59 -16.85 3.34
C ASP A 4 12.74 -15.65 3.79
N CYS A 5 12.95 -15.17 5.01
CA CYS A 5 12.23 -14.02 5.55
C CYS A 5 13.17 -13.02 6.24
N ILE A 6 12.74 -11.76 6.26
CA ILE A 6 13.39 -10.67 6.98
C ILE A 6 12.32 -9.87 7.73
N THR A 7 12.64 -9.38 8.94
CA THR A 7 11.70 -8.54 9.67
C THR A 7 11.48 -7.23 8.91
N PHE A 8 10.28 -6.66 9.00
CA PHE A 8 9.99 -5.39 8.34
C PHE A 8 10.94 -4.26 8.79
N ARG A 9 11.32 -4.27 10.07
CA ARG A 9 12.27 -3.30 10.64
C ARG A 9 13.65 -3.41 9.99
N ASP A 10 14.14 -4.63 9.78
CA ASP A 10 15.47 -4.86 9.18
C ASP A 10 15.52 -4.55 7.68
N THR A 11 14.38 -4.45 7.00
CA THR A 11 14.35 -4.01 5.59
C THR A 11 14.69 -2.54 5.40
N ASN A 12 14.53 -1.68 6.42
CA ASN A 12 14.67 -0.22 6.34
C ASN A 12 13.72 0.50 5.35
N TYR A 13 12.69 -0.18 4.83
CA TYR A 13 11.73 0.40 3.86
C TYR A 13 10.38 0.82 4.47
N PHE A 14 10.15 0.53 5.75
CA PHE A 14 8.89 0.81 6.45
C PHE A 14 9.08 1.92 7.48
N SER A 15 8.03 2.71 7.71
CA SER A 15 8.06 3.80 8.68
C SER A 15 8.11 3.27 10.11
N SER A 16 8.65 4.06 11.04
CA SER A 16 8.67 3.71 12.47
C SER A 16 7.28 3.40 13.01
N LEU A 17 6.26 4.16 12.62
CA LEU A 17 4.85 3.92 12.99
C LEU A 17 4.40 2.50 12.65
N ILE A 18 4.72 2.03 11.44
CA ILE A 18 4.30 0.69 11.00
C ILE A 18 5.11 -0.39 11.68
N CYS A 19 6.42 -0.20 11.85
CA CYS A 19 7.23 -1.16 12.61
C CYS A 19 6.75 -1.25 14.07
N ASP A 20 6.46 -0.12 14.72
CA ASP A 20 5.99 -0.09 16.10
C ASP A 20 4.57 -0.67 16.24
N TYR A 21 3.72 -0.52 15.22
CA TYR A 21 2.42 -1.18 15.16
C TYR A 21 2.57 -2.70 15.12
N LEU A 22 3.45 -3.21 14.26
CA LEU A 22 3.74 -4.65 14.14
C LEU A 22 4.39 -5.24 15.38
N ASP A 23 5.18 -4.43 16.11
CA ASP A 23 5.79 -4.79 17.38
C ASP A 23 4.82 -4.66 18.57
N GLU A 24 3.53 -4.38 18.31
CA GLU A 24 2.48 -4.18 19.32
C GLU A 24 2.84 -3.14 20.40
N ASN A 25 3.52 -2.05 20.00
CA ASN A 25 3.91 -0.99 20.92
C ASN A 25 2.68 -0.46 21.68
N SER A 26 2.78 -0.42 23.02
CA SER A 26 1.70 0.00 23.92
C SER A 26 1.18 1.41 23.62
N ASP A 27 2.04 2.29 23.12
CA ASP A 27 1.68 3.67 22.80
C ASP A 27 0.70 3.75 21.62
N LEU A 28 0.65 2.71 20.77
CA LEU A 28 -0.26 2.64 19.64
C LEU A 28 -1.61 2.01 19.97
N ARG A 29 -1.76 1.37 21.15
CA ARG A 29 -2.97 0.66 21.55
C ARG A 29 -4.25 1.51 21.47
N PRO A 30 -4.26 2.82 21.80
CA PRO A 30 -5.45 3.66 21.66
C PRO A 30 -5.92 3.86 20.21
N PHE A 31 -5.08 3.62 19.20
CA PHE A 31 -5.34 3.97 17.80
C PHE A 31 -5.83 2.79 16.94
N TYR A 32 -6.04 1.62 17.53
CA TYR A 32 -6.68 0.49 16.87
C TYR A 32 -7.50 -0.34 17.87
N ASN A 33 -8.36 -1.23 17.36
CA ASN A 33 -9.22 -2.04 18.23
C ASN A 33 -8.52 -3.35 18.66
N ARG A 34 -8.30 -4.23 17.69
CA ARG A 34 -7.71 -5.56 17.88
C ARG A 34 -6.54 -5.72 16.92
N PHE A 35 -5.45 -6.32 17.41
CA PHE A 35 -4.30 -6.69 16.59
C PHE A 35 -4.65 -7.96 15.77
N PRO A 36 -4.12 -8.15 14.55
CA PRO A 36 -4.46 -9.27 13.66
C PRO A 36 -3.87 -10.63 14.11
N ASN A 37 -4.09 -11.02 15.36
CA ASN A 37 -3.85 -12.38 15.80
C ASN A 37 -5.08 -13.24 15.51
N LEU A 38 -4.86 -14.49 15.11
CA LEU A 38 -5.94 -15.38 14.67
C LEU A 38 -7.07 -15.52 15.72
N GLU A 39 -6.73 -15.57 17.02
CA GLU A 39 -7.70 -15.65 18.11
C GLU A 39 -8.56 -14.38 18.27
N ASN A 40 -8.01 -13.21 17.97
CA ASN A 40 -8.71 -11.92 18.11
C ASN A 40 -9.87 -11.76 17.11
N PHE A 41 -9.91 -12.59 16.06
CA PHE A 41 -11.01 -12.57 15.10
C PHE A 41 -12.32 -13.07 15.70
N LYS A 42 -12.31 -13.88 16.77
CA LYS A 42 -13.56 -14.33 17.40
C LYS A 42 -14.36 -13.16 17.97
N ASP A 43 -13.72 -12.31 18.75
CA ASP A 43 -14.37 -11.11 19.31
C ASP A 43 -14.76 -10.11 18.22
N GLN A 44 -13.95 -10.01 17.16
CA GLN A 44 -14.27 -9.17 15.99
C GLN A 44 -15.52 -9.68 15.25
N ILE A 45 -15.66 -10.99 15.10
CA ILE A 45 -16.84 -11.64 14.51
C ILE A 45 -18.07 -11.29 15.35
N ASP A 46 -18.01 -11.48 16.67
CA ASP A 46 -19.15 -11.27 17.55
C ASP A 46 -19.58 -9.79 17.56
N GLU A 47 -18.63 -8.86 17.62
CA GLU A 47 -18.90 -7.42 17.54
C GLU A 47 -19.53 -7.05 16.19
N LYS A 48 -18.94 -7.46 15.06
CA LYS A 48 -19.45 -7.14 13.72
C LYS A 48 -20.81 -7.79 13.45
N GLN A 49 -21.04 -9.00 13.94
CA GLN A 49 -22.31 -9.69 13.83
C GLN A 49 -23.43 -8.93 14.55
N SER A 50 -23.13 -8.39 15.74
CA SER A 50 -24.10 -7.63 16.53
C SER A 50 -24.46 -6.27 15.91
N SER A 51 -23.54 -5.66 15.16
CA SER A 51 -23.73 -4.32 14.59
C SER A 51 -24.31 -4.34 13.17
N PHE A 52 -24.09 -5.40 12.39
CA PHE A 52 -24.38 -5.41 10.95
C PHE A 52 -25.77 -5.97 10.63
N LYS A 53 -26.58 -5.18 9.93
CA LYS A 53 -28.01 -5.47 9.71
C LYS A 53 -28.25 -6.40 8.53
N SER A 54 -29.32 -7.20 8.61
CA SER A 54 -29.76 -8.10 7.52
C SER A 54 -30.17 -7.34 6.26
N ASP A 55 -30.81 -6.18 6.40
CA ASP A 55 -31.23 -5.36 5.25
C ASP A 55 -30.01 -4.84 4.47
N THR A 56 -28.95 -4.43 5.18
CA THR A 56 -27.68 -4.02 4.57
C THR A 56 -27.06 -5.15 3.74
N ARG A 57 -27.12 -6.40 4.21
CA ARG A 57 -26.65 -7.58 3.46
C ARG A 57 -27.42 -7.77 2.17
N THR A 58 -28.74 -7.62 2.21
CA THR A 58 -29.62 -7.75 1.04
C THR A 58 -29.25 -6.72 -0.02
N VAL A 59 -29.12 -5.45 0.37
CA VAL A 59 -28.73 -4.36 -0.54
C VAL A 59 -27.35 -4.62 -1.16
N LEU A 60 -26.37 -5.06 -0.37
CA LEU A 60 -25.03 -5.40 -0.85
C LEU A 60 -25.08 -6.52 -1.91
N VAL A 61 -25.79 -7.61 -1.62
CA VAL A 61 -25.85 -8.76 -2.54
C VAL A 61 -26.59 -8.41 -3.82
N GLU A 62 -27.66 -7.64 -3.75
CA GLU A 62 -28.37 -7.16 -4.95
C GLU A 62 -27.48 -6.25 -5.81
N ALA A 63 -26.75 -5.32 -5.20
CA ALA A 63 -25.81 -4.46 -5.91
C ALA A 63 -24.70 -5.27 -6.61
N LEU A 64 -24.11 -6.25 -5.90
CA LEU A 64 -23.11 -7.15 -6.47
C LEU A 64 -23.69 -7.99 -7.62
N LYS A 65 -24.88 -8.58 -7.44
CA LYS A 65 -25.54 -9.36 -8.51
C LYS A 65 -25.76 -8.53 -9.77
N LYS A 66 -26.18 -7.25 -9.63
CA LYS A 66 -26.29 -6.32 -10.77
C LYS A 66 -24.93 -6.04 -11.41
N GLN A 67 -23.92 -5.74 -10.61
CA GLN A 67 -22.57 -5.43 -11.09
C GLN A 67 -21.94 -6.58 -11.90
N TYR A 68 -22.30 -7.82 -11.58
CA TYR A 68 -21.75 -9.02 -12.20
C TYR A 68 -22.58 -9.60 -13.35
N GLN A 69 -23.69 -8.96 -13.76
CA GLN A 69 -24.60 -9.50 -14.80
C GLN A 69 -23.93 -9.80 -16.15
N HIS A 70 -22.86 -9.08 -16.48
CA HIS A 70 -22.18 -9.16 -17.79
C HIS A 70 -20.74 -9.70 -17.68
N ILE A 71 -20.40 -10.36 -16.57
CA ILE A 71 -19.07 -10.92 -16.33
C ILE A 71 -19.19 -12.43 -16.11
N ASN A 72 -18.32 -13.20 -16.76
CA ASN A 72 -18.21 -14.63 -16.50
C ASN A 72 -17.63 -14.86 -15.12
N LEU A 73 -18.47 -15.42 -14.24
CA LEU A 73 -18.14 -15.74 -12.86
C LEU A 73 -17.64 -17.17 -12.74
N SER A 74 -16.64 -17.39 -11.87
CA SER A 74 -16.39 -18.72 -11.34
C SER A 74 -17.54 -19.16 -10.43
N SER A 75 -17.71 -20.47 -10.26
CA SER A 75 -18.68 -21.01 -9.30
C SER A 75 -18.42 -20.50 -7.88
N LEU A 76 -17.15 -20.36 -7.50
CA LEU A 76 -16.75 -19.93 -6.17
C LEU A 76 -17.07 -18.45 -5.93
N THR A 77 -16.80 -17.56 -6.88
CA THR A 77 -17.17 -16.13 -6.75
C THR A 77 -18.68 -15.97 -6.65
N LYS A 78 -19.45 -16.73 -7.45
CA LYS A 78 -20.92 -16.72 -7.36
C LYS A 78 -21.42 -17.16 -5.97
N GLN A 79 -20.88 -18.27 -5.45
CA GLN A 79 -21.19 -18.75 -4.10
C GLN A 79 -20.84 -17.73 -3.03
N ASN A 80 -19.69 -17.06 -3.14
CA ASN A 80 -19.28 -16.02 -2.21
C ASN A 80 -20.25 -14.82 -2.22
N ILE A 81 -20.70 -14.36 -3.39
CA ILE A 81 -21.70 -13.30 -3.50
C ILE A 81 -23.01 -13.73 -2.82
N GLU A 82 -23.48 -14.96 -3.05
CA GLU A 82 -24.71 -15.47 -2.45
C GLU A 82 -24.60 -15.63 -0.94
N ALA A 83 -23.45 -16.11 -0.44
CA ALA A 83 -23.19 -16.35 0.97
C ALA A 83 -23.25 -15.08 1.82
N LEU A 84 -23.01 -13.89 1.24
CA LEU A 84 -23.04 -12.61 1.98
C LEU A 84 -24.42 -12.28 2.58
N ASN A 85 -25.50 -12.91 2.10
CA ASN A 85 -26.81 -12.82 2.72
C ASN A 85 -26.89 -13.52 4.09
N ASP A 86 -26.05 -14.52 4.34
CA ASP A 86 -26.04 -15.26 5.60
C ASP A 86 -25.40 -14.41 6.72
N SER A 87 -26.03 -14.41 7.91
CA SER A 87 -25.58 -13.64 9.07
C SER A 87 -24.24 -14.10 9.63
N LYS A 88 -23.79 -15.32 9.31
CA LYS A 88 -22.50 -15.90 9.66
C LYS A 88 -21.43 -15.71 8.57
N THR A 89 -21.72 -14.96 7.52
CA THR A 89 -20.73 -14.62 6.49
C THR A 89 -20.17 -13.22 6.73
N PHE A 90 -18.84 -13.12 6.68
CA PHE A 90 -18.10 -11.88 6.85
C PHE A 90 -17.13 -11.65 5.70
N THR A 91 -16.62 -10.42 5.58
CA THR A 91 -15.64 -10.08 4.55
C THR A 91 -14.26 -9.81 5.14
N ILE A 92 -13.24 -10.04 4.32
CA ILE A 92 -11.90 -9.51 4.48
C ILE A 92 -11.66 -8.63 3.27
N THR A 93 -11.26 -7.39 3.48
CA THR A 93 -11.23 -6.40 2.42
C THR A 93 -9.84 -5.84 2.22
N THR A 94 -9.41 -5.78 0.97
CA THR A 94 -8.34 -4.88 0.55
C THR A 94 -8.89 -3.93 -0.52
N GLY A 95 -8.17 -2.86 -0.81
CA GLY A 95 -8.56 -1.94 -1.87
C GLY A 95 -7.35 -1.38 -2.59
N HIS A 96 -7.60 -0.92 -3.81
CA HIS A 96 -6.62 -0.16 -4.57
C HIS A 96 -7.28 0.75 -5.61
N GLN A 97 -6.47 1.65 -6.15
CA GLN A 97 -6.84 2.48 -7.29
C GLN A 97 -6.92 1.62 -8.55
N LEU A 98 -7.49 2.20 -9.60
CA LEU A 98 -7.68 1.55 -10.89
C LEU A 98 -6.40 1.69 -11.74
N ASN A 99 -5.25 1.33 -11.19
CA ASN A 99 -3.98 1.43 -11.89
C ASN A 99 -4.02 0.58 -13.16
N LEU A 100 -3.47 1.13 -14.25
CA LEU A 100 -3.40 0.42 -15.51
C LEU A 100 -2.63 -0.89 -15.38
N PHE A 101 -3.23 -1.94 -15.92
CA PHE A 101 -2.71 -3.30 -15.94
C PHE A 101 -2.19 -3.79 -14.59
N THR A 102 -2.95 -3.53 -13.50
CA THR A 102 -2.63 -3.78 -12.09
C THR A 102 -1.62 -2.82 -11.45
N GLY A 103 -0.96 -1.96 -12.23
CA GLY A 103 0.08 -1.07 -11.75
C GLY A 103 1.20 -1.84 -11.03
N PRO A 104 1.57 -1.47 -9.80
CA PRO A 104 2.64 -2.12 -9.06
C PRO A 104 2.24 -3.52 -8.56
N LEU A 105 3.23 -4.43 -8.49
CA LEU A 105 3.09 -5.82 -8.02
C LEU A 105 2.34 -5.97 -6.69
N TYR A 106 2.43 -5.00 -5.78
CA TYR A 106 1.72 -5.10 -4.51
C TYR A 106 0.19 -5.16 -4.66
N PHE A 107 -0.38 -4.80 -5.82
CA PHE A 107 -1.77 -5.08 -6.18
C PHE A 107 -2.10 -6.57 -6.00
N LEU A 108 -1.26 -7.44 -6.55
CA LEU A 108 -1.43 -8.89 -6.45
C LEU A 108 -1.28 -9.31 -4.98
N TYR A 109 -0.29 -8.78 -4.27
CA TYR A 109 0.01 -9.20 -2.90
C TYR A 109 -1.11 -8.84 -1.92
N LYS A 110 -1.74 -7.67 -2.09
CA LYS A 110 -2.95 -7.28 -1.36
C LYS A 110 -4.08 -8.29 -1.54
N ILE A 111 -4.39 -8.64 -2.79
CA ILE A 111 -5.48 -9.55 -3.13
C ILE A 111 -5.18 -10.97 -2.63
N VAL A 112 -3.97 -11.46 -2.86
CA VAL A 112 -3.56 -12.79 -2.39
C VAL A 112 -3.56 -12.86 -0.86
N SER A 113 -3.09 -11.82 -0.16
CA SER A 113 -3.17 -11.76 1.31
C SER A 113 -4.62 -11.85 1.80
N THR A 114 -5.54 -11.20 1.09
CA THR A 114 -6.98 -11.23 1.39
C THR A 114 -7.57 -12.62 1.19
N ILE A 115 -7.25 -13.27 0.06
CA ILE A 115 -7.67 -14.64 -0.25
C ILE A 115 -7.12 -15.65 0.77
N ASN A 116 -5.87 -15.50 1.19
CA ASN A 116 -5.27 -16.45 2.11
C ASN A 116 -5.78 -16.26 3.54
N LEU A 117 -6.03 -15.02 3.97
CA LEU A 117 -6.63 -14.79 5.28
C LEU A 117 -8.04 -15.39 5.39
N THR A 118 -8.85 -15.35 4.32
CA THR A 118 -10.19 -15.97 4.36
C THR A 118 -10.10 -17.49 4.50
N LYS A 119 -9.10 -18.14 3.90
CA LYS A 119 -8.83 -19.58 4.06
C LYS A 119 -8.41 -19.91 5.49
N ASP A 120 -7.47 -19.14 6.05
CA ASP A 120 -6.98 -19.33 7.43
C ASP A 120 -8.12 -19.18 8.44
N LEU A 121 -8.96 -18.15 8.27
CA LEU A 121 -10.13 -17.92 9.10
C LEU A 121 -11.18 -19.02 8.94
N LYS A 122 -11.44 -19.49 7.71
CA LYS A 122 -12.38 -20.60 7.49
C LYS A 122 -11.92 -21.89 8.16
N ALA A 123 -10.61 -22.16 8.15
CA ALA A 123 -10.03 -23.31 8.84
C ALA A 123 -10.16 -23.20 10.36
N LYS A 124 -9.93 -22.02 10.93
CA LYS A 124 -10.04 -21.76 12.37
C LYS A 124 -11.48 -21.72 12.88
N TYR A 125 -12.38 -21.13 12.10
CA TYR A 125 -13.77 -20.83 12.46
C TYR A 125 -14.75 -21.45 11.43
N PRO A 126 -14.88 -22.79 11.39
CA PRO A 126 -15.61 -23.50 10.33
C PRO A 126 -17.11 -23.16 10.27
N ASP A 127 -17.71 -22.74 11.39
CA ASP A 127 -19.12 -22.34 11.50
C ASP A 127 -19.46 -21.03 10.77
N TYR A 128 -18.44 -20.28 10.36
CA TYR A 128 -18.56 -18.98 9.68
C TYR A 128 -18.00 -19.05 8.27
N ASN A 129 -18.39 -18.10 7.42
CA ASN A 129 -17.86 -17.96 6.07
C ASN A 129 -17.12 -16.64 5.92
N PHE A 130 -16.07 -16.63 5.08
CA PHE A 130 -15.21 -15.47 4.89
C PHE A 130 -15.02 -15.22 3.40
N VAL A 131 -15.43 -14.03 2.95
CA VAL A 131 -15.41 -13.66 1.52
C VAL A 131 -14.28 -12.65 1.27
N PRO A 132 -13.36 -12.92 0.32
CA PRO A 132 -12.31 -11.98 -0.03
C PRO A 132 -12.89 -10.87 -0.92
N ILE A 133 -12.77 -9.62 -0.48
CA ILE A 133 -13.26 -8.44 -1.19
C ILE A 133 -12.08 -7.61 -1.72
N TYR A 134 -12.12 -7.29 -3.01
CA TYR A 134 -11.31 -6.24 -3.61
C TYR A 134 -12.17 -4.99 -3.85
N TRP A 135 -11.92 -3.94 -3.07
CA TRP A 135 -12.54 -2.63 -3.21
C TRP A 135 -11.87 -1.83 -4.32
N MET A 136 -12.63 -1.45 -5.34
CA MET A 136 -12.16 -0.55 -6.39
C MET A 136 -12.36 0.91 -5.96
N ALA A 137 -11.29 1.71 -5.94
CA ALA A 137 -11.39 3.15 -5.70
C ALA A 137 -11.86 3.92 -6.94
N THR A 138 -13.04 3.55 -7.47
CA THR A 138 -13.63 4.10 -8.71
C THR A 138 -13.95 5.59 -8.62
N GLU A 139 -14.22 6.06 -7.41
CA GLU A 139 -14.56 7.45 -7.13
C GLU A 139 -13.34 8.37 -6.98
N ASP A 140 -12.10 7.85 -6.99
CA ASP A 140 -10.92 8.71 -6.92
C ASP A 140 -10.80 9.62 -8.16
N HIS A 141 -9.93 10.61 -8.11
CA HIS A 141 -9.69 11.59 -9.18
C HIS A 141 -8.21 11.71 -9.53
N ASP A 142 -7.33 11.00 -8.82
CA ASP A 142 -5.88 11.05 -9.06
C ASP A 142 -5.50 10.21 -10.29
N PHE A 143 -5.71 10.81 -11.47
CA PHE A 143 -5.38 10.16 -12.74
C PHE A 143 -3.86 9.94 -12.91
N GLU A 144 -3.03 10.85 -12.39
CA GLU A 144 -1.57 10.78 -12.52
C GLU A 144 -0.98 9.56 -11.81
N GLU A 145 -1.61 9.09 -10.73
CA GLU A 145 -1.18 7.86 -10.05
C GLU A 145 -1.54 6.57 -10.82
N ILE A 146 -2.54 6.62 -11.70
CA ILE A 146 -3.08 5.42 -12.37
C ILE A 146 -2.79 5.35 -13.87
N ASN A 147 -2.40 6.45 -14.51
CA ASN A 147 -2.25 6.57 -15.96
C ASN A 147 -1.03 5.84 -16.55
N TYR A 148 -0.31 5.04 -15.76
CA TYR A 148 0.84 4.28 -16.23
C TYR A 148 1.04 2.97 -15.46
N PHE A 149 1.86 2.11 -16.04
CA PHE A 149 2.55 1.02 -15.35
C PHE A 149 3.98 0.93 -15.84
N ASN A 150 4.89 0.40 -15.03
CA ASN A 150 6.26 0.18 -15.46
C ASN A 150 6.38 -1.18 -16.15
N PHE A 151 7.10 -1.22 -17.26
CA PHE A 151 7.46 -2.45 -17.95
C PHE A 151 8.89 -2.35 -18.45
N LYS A 152 9.75 -3.27 -18.00
CA LYS A 152 11.18 -3.35 -18.37
C LYS A 152 11.95 -2.06 -18.07
N GLY A 153 11.60 -1.39 -16.97
CA GLY A 153 12.24 -0.14 -16.52
C GLY A 153 11.71 1.14 -17.18
N GLU A 154 10.74 1.03 -18.09
CA GLU A 154 10.12 2.18 -18.75
C GLU A 154 8.64 2.32 -18.34
N LYS A 155 8.13 3.54 -18.33
CA LYS A 155 6.69 3.80 -18.08
C LYS A 155 5.89 3.67 -19.36
N VAL A 156 4.89 2.79 -19.36
CA VAL A 156 3.88 2.71 -20.41
C VAL A 156 2.72 3.62 -20.01
N HIS A 157 2.61 4.78 -20.66
CA HIS A 157 1.67 5.84 -20.31
C HIS A 157 0.38 5.83 -21.15
N TRP A 158 -0.74 6.10 -20.50
CA TRP A 158 -2.01 6.46 -21.11
C TRP A 158 -2.21 7.97 -21.08
N ASN A 159 -1.91 8.62 -22.20
CA ASN A 159 -1.87 10.07 -22.30
C ASN A 159 -3.22 10.64 -22.75
N ILE A 160 -4.13 10.85 -21.81
CA ILE A 160 -5.40 11.55 -22.03
C ILE A 160 -5.58 12.70 -21.03
N GLU A 161 -6.44 13.66 -21.36
CA GLU A 161 -6.96 14.61 -20.38
C GLU A 161 -8.12 13.95 -19.62
N ALA A 162 -7.91 13.66 -18.34
CA ALA A 162 -8.92 13.07 -17.46
C ALA A 162 -9.60 14.15 -16.61
N LYS A 163 -10.92 14.00 -16.39
CA LYS A 163 -11.71 14.84 -15.47
C LYS A 163 -12.77 14.00 -14.75
N GLY A 164 -13.05 14.36 -13.51
CA GLY A 164 -14.04 13.67 -12.67
C GLY A 164 -13.49 12.37 -12.05
N ALA A 165 -14.39 11.46 -11.71
CA ALA A 165 -14.04 10.19 -11.09
C ALA A 165 -13.37 9.23 -12.08
N VAL A 166 -12.26 8.61 -11.67
CA VAL A 166 -11.41 7.76 -12.53
C VAL A 166 -12.15 6.55 -13.09
N GLY A 167 -13.11 5.99 -12.34
CA GLY A 167 -13.90 4.85 -12.77
C GLY A 167 -14.80 5.13 -13.98
N GLU A 168 -15.24 6.39 -14.14
CA GLU A 168 -16.09 6.81 -15.26
C GLU A 168 -15.31 7.17 -16.52
N LEU A 169 -13.96 7.24 -16.43
CA LEU A 169 -13.12 7.55 -17.57
C LEU A 169 -13.34 6.53 -18.68
N ASN A 170 -13.57 7.04 -19.89
CA ASN A 170 -13.66 6.21 -21.08
C ASN A 170 -12.28 5.64 -21.42
N THR A 171 -12.23 4.40 -21.93
CA THR A 171 -11.02 3.64 -22.25
C THR A 171 -10.32 4.06 -23.56
N ASN A 172 -10.83 5.06 -24.29
CA ASN A 172 -10.23 5.59 -25.51
C ASN A 172 -8.73 5.92 -25.31
N GLY A 173 -7.91 5.57 -26.31
CA GLY A 173 -6.47 5.80 -26.29
C GLY A 173 -5.68 4.65 -25.66
N LEU A 174 -6.36 3.68 -25.01
CA LEU A 174 -5.71 2.46 -24.56
C LEU A 174 -5.33 1.53 -25.73
N GLU A 175 -5.84 1.77 -26.94
CA GLU A 175 -5.40 1.11 -28.17
C GLU A 175 -3.91 1.40 -28.46
N ASP A 176 -3.48 2.66 -28.26
CA ASP A 176 -2.10 3.07 -28.46
C ASP A 176 -1.20 2.45 -27.39
N VAL A 177 -1.68 2.43 -26.14
CA VAL A 177 -1.03 1.75 -25.01
C VAL A 177 -0.84 0.27 -25.31
N PHE A 178 -1.89 -0.39 -25.81
CA PHE A 178 -1.84 -1.79 -26.21
C PHE A 178 -0.83 -2.01 -27.34
N SER A 179 -0.77 -1.13 -28.34
CA SER A 179 0.18 -1.24 -29.45
C SER A 179 1.63 -1.20 -28.96
N ILE A 180 1.97 -0.22 -28.10
CA ILE A 180 3.30 -0.07 -27.52
C ILE A 180 3.66 -1.28 -26.64
N PHE A 181 2.75 -1.65 -25.74
CA PHE A 181 2.98 -2.77 -24.84
C PHE A 181 3.15 -4.10 -25.59
N SER A 182 2.30 -4.35 -26.58
CA SER A 182 2.30 -5.58 -27.38
C SER A 182 3.59 -5.76 -28.18
N SER A 183 4.21 -4.68 -28.70
CA SER A 183 5.49 -4.76 -29.40
C SER A 183 6.66 -5.16 -28.49
N GLU A 184 6.60 -4.79 -27.21
CA GLU A 184 7.66 -5.04 -26.24
C GLU A 184 7.57 -6.42 -25.55
N LEU A 185 6.41 -7.09 -25.61
CA LEU A 185 6.17 -8.40 -24.99
C LEU A 185 6.93 -9.55 -25.67
N GLY A 186 7.26 -9.42 -26.95
CA GLY A 186 7.85 -10.51 -27.74
C GLY A 186 6.82 -11.57 -28.18
N GLN A 187 7.26 -12.83 -28.24
CA GLN A 187 6.50 -13.98 -28.75
C GLN A 187 6.43 -15.10 -27.71
N GLY A 188 5.38 -15.92 -27.77
CA GLY A 188 5.19 -17.10 -26.92
C GLY A 188 3.88 -17.06 -26.14
N ALA A 189 3.51 -18.18 -25.52
CA ALA A 189 2.21 -18.34 -24.86
C ALA A 189 1.96 -17.31 -23.73
N THR A 190 2.98 -16.98 -22.93
CA THR A 190 2.85 -15.98 -21.87
C THR A 190 2.65 -14.56 -22.42
N ALA A 191 3.35 -14.21 -23.51
CA ALA A 191 3.16 -12.95 -24.20
C ALA A 191 1.77 -12.86 -24.85
N ASP A 192 1.30 -13.94 -25.49
CA ASP A 192 -0.02 -13.99 -26.11
C ASP A 192 -1.14 -13.89 -25.08
N PHE A 193 -0.99 -14.53 -23.92
CA PHE A 193 -1.90 -14.37 -22.79
C PHE A 193 -1.97 -12.91 -22.32
N LEU A 194 -0.84 -12.23 -22.13
CA LEU A 194 -0.83 -10.84 -21.67
C LEU A 194 -1.46 -9.89 -22.69
N LYS A 195 -1.25 -10.12 -23.99
CA LYS A 195 -1.91 -9.36 -25.05
C LYS A 195 -3.43 -9.56 -25.01
N ASP A 196 -3.88 -10.80 -24.92
CA ASP A 196 -5.30 -11.14 -24.85
C ASP A 196 -5.96 -10.57 -23.58
N LEU A 197 -5.29 -10.69 -22.43
CA LEU A 197 -5.75 -10.15 -21.16
C LEU A 197 -5.89 -8.62 -21.22
N PHE A 198 -4.89 -7.91 -21.75
CA PHE A 198 -4.96 -6.46 -21.89
C PHE A 198 -6.11 -6.06 -22.81
N LYS A 199 -6.19 -6.68 -23.99
CA LYS A 199 -7.22 -6.39 -24.98
C LYS A 199 -8.62 -6.59 -24.41
N LYS A 200 -8.90 -7.75 -23.83
CA LYS A 200 -10.21 -8.08 -23.24
C LYS A 200 -10.53 -7.20 -22.04
N SER A 201 -9.53 -6.79 -21.26
CA SER A 201 -9.74 -5.90 -20.12
C SER A 201 -10.05 -4.47 -20.55
N TYR A 202 -9.30 -3.90 -21.49
CA TYR A 202 -9.35 -2.45 -21.75
C TYR A 202 -10.04 -2.05 -23.05
N LEU A 203 -9.90 -2.85 -24.12
CA LEU A 203 -10.41 -2.50 -25.45
C LEU A 203 -11.84 -3.01 -25.71
N GLU A 204 -12.34 -3.90 -24.85
CA GLU A 204 -13.69 -4.48 -24.96
C GLU A 204 -14.66 -3.93 -23.90
N HIS A 205 -14.25 -2.88 -23.19
CA HIS A 205 -15.04 -2.19 -22.17
C HIS A 205 -15.04 -0.68 -22.43
N ASN A 206 -16.11 0.01 -22.01
CA ASN A 206 -16.31 1.43 -22.31
C ASN A 206 -15.77 2.39 -21.24
N ASN A 207 -15.45 1.88 -20.05
CA ASN A 207 -14.98 2.68 -18.93
C ASN A 207 -13.97 1.91 -18.07
N LEU A 208 -13.18 2.65 -17.30
CA LEU A 208 -12.09 2.09 -16.51
C LEU A 208 -12.56 1.19 -15.36
N SER A 209 -13.74 1.44 -14.79
CA SER A 209 -14.35 0.57 -13.77
C SER A 209 -14.64 -0.83 -14.32
N ASP A 210 -15.30 -0.94 -15.46
CA ASP A 210 -15.63 -2.23 -16.06
C ASP A 210 -14.37 -2.95 -16.50
N ALA A 211 -13.41 -2.20 -17.07
CA ALA A 211 -12.12 -2.73 -17.51
C ALA A 211 -11.29 -3.31 -16.36
N THR A 212 -11.14 -2.56 -15.27
CA THR A 212 -10.38 -2.99 -14.10
C THR A 212 -11.06 -4.16 -13.40
N ARG A 213 -12.39 -4.17 -13.35
CA ARG A 213 -13.17 -5.28 -12.80
C ARG A 213 -12.97 -6.56 -13.62
N TYR A 214 -12.95 -6.46 -14.94
CA TYR A 214 -12.63 -7.59 -15.81
C TYR A 214 -11.22 -8.12 -15.52
N LEU A 215 -10.21 -7.25 -15.49
CA LEU A 215 -8.82 -7.62 -15.23
C LEU A 215 -8.66 -8.39 -13.91
N ALA A 216 -9.20 -7.83 -12.81
CA ALA A 216 -9.13 -8.49 -11.50
C ALA A 216 -9.89 -9.83 -11.48
N ASN A 217 -11.03 -9.93 -12.18
CA ASN A 217 -11.80 -11.16 -12.28
C ASN A 217 -11.04 -12.23 -13.08
N ALA A 218 -10.42 -11.86 -14.20
CA ALA A 218 -9.63 -12.77 -15.01
C ALA A 218 -8.43 -13.35 -14.24
N LEU A 219 -7.79 -12.55 -13.38
CA LEU A 219 -6.63 -12.99 -12.62
C LEU A 219 -6.98 -13.81 -11.36
N PHE A 220 -8.14 -13.57 -10.73
CA PHE A 220 -8.42 -14.09 -9.39
C PHE A 220 -9.77 -14.79 -9.19
N SER A 221 -10.61 -14.91 -10.24
CA SER A 221 -11.94 -15.52 -10.10
C SER A 221 -11.90 -16.97 -9.59
N GLU A 222 -10.89 -17.75 -9.96
CA GLU A 222 -10.72 -19.13 -9.47
C GLU A 222 -10.56 -19.22 -7.95
N TYR A 223 -10.08 -18.14 -7.33
CA TYR A 223 -9.91 -18.02 -5.87
C TYR A 223 -11.11 -17.39 -5.16
N GLY A 224 -12.21 -17.15 -5.88
CA GLY A 224 -13.45 -16.65 -5.30
C GLY A 224 -13.44 -15.16 -4.96
N LEU A 225 -12.51 -14.38 -5.52
CA LEU A 225 -12.46 -12.94 -5.28
C LEU A 225 -13.77 -12.27 -5.70
N VAL A 226 -14.33 -11.47 -4.79
CA VAL A 226 -15.47 -10.60 -5.07
C VAL A 226 -14.95 -9.16 -5.18
N ILE A 227 -15.17 -8.54 -6.33
CA ILE A 227 -14.72 -7.20 -6.68
C ILE A 227 -15.90 -6.26 -6.49
N LEU A 228 -15.70 -5.16 -5.80
CA LEU A 228 -16.75 -4.20 -5.46
C LEU A 228 -16.42 -2.82 -6.02
N ASP A 229 -17.26 -2.35 -6.93
CA ASP A 229 -17.41 -0.93 -7.26
C ASP A 229 -18.58 -0.38 -6.43
N ALA A 230 -18.24 0.31 -5.35
CA ALA A 230 -19.22 0.82 -4.41
C ALA A 230 -19.93 2.10 -4.89
N ASN A 231 -19.54 2.69 -6.03
CA ASN A 231 -20.17 3.91 -6.54
C ASN A 231 -21.54 3.60 -7.18
N LYS A 232 -22.51 3.22 -6.35
CA LYS A 232 -23.89 2.86 -6.74
C LYS A 232 -24.91 3.55 -5.83
N PRO A 233 -26.01 4.09 -6.39
CA PRO A 233 -27.03 4.79 -5.60
C PRO A 233 -27.58 3.95 -4.43
N GLU A 234 -27.86 2.67 -4.65
CA GLU A 234 -28.39 1.78 -3.59
C GLU A 234 -27.42 1.58 -2.42
N LEU A 235 -26.11 1.52 -2.68
CA LEU A 235 -25.09 1.40 -1.63
C LEU A 235 -24.88 2.74 -0.93
N LYS A 236 -24.91 3.85 -1.67
CA LYS A 236 -24.75 5.21 -1.13
C LYS A 236 -25.91 5.62 -0.22
N ARG A 237 -27.12 5.11 -0.45
CA ARG A 237 -28.26 5.29 0.45
C ARG A 237 -27.98 4.83 1.88
N LEU A 238 -27.21 3.75 2.05
CA LEU A 238 -26.83 3.25 3.38
C LEU A 238 -25.90 4.23 4.13
N LEU A 239 -25.20 5.11 3.40
CA LEU A 239 -24.28 6.09 3.96
C LEU A 239 -24.95 7.43 4.31
N ILE A 240 -26.19 7.68 3.86
CA ILE A 240 -26.90 8.96 4.05
C ILE A 240 -26.82 9.47 5.51
N PRO A 241 -27.10 8.67 6.56
CA PRO A 241 -27.05 9.17 7.93
C PRO A 241 -25.68 9.71 8.36
N TYR A 242 -24.60 9.15 7.78
CA TYR A 242 -23.23 9.55 8.08
C TYR A 242 -22.81 10.76 7.25
N ILE A 243 -23.24 10.85 5.99
CA ILE A 243 -23.03 12.03 5.14
C ILE A 243 -23.74 13.24 5.73
N GLU A 244 -25.01 13.11 6.11
CA GLU A 244 -25.77 14.17 6.75
C GLU A 244 -25.05 14.69 8.00
N LYS A 245 -24.60 13.78 8.86
CA LYS A 245 -23.86 14.12 10.07
C LYS A 245 -22.53 14.82 9.76
N GLU A 246 -21.81 14.41 8.72
CA GLU A 246 -20.59 15.09 8.29
C GLU A 246 -20.90 16.52 7.80
N LEU A 247 -21.88 16.68 6.91
CA LEU A 247 -22.25 17.97 6.34
C LEU A 247 -22.68 18.98 7.40
N VAL A 248 -23.36 18.52 8.45
CA VAL A 248 -23.95 19.39 9.49
C VAL A 248 -23.05 19.55 10.71
N GLU A 249 -22.42 18.47 11.18
CA GLU A 249 -21.72 18.44 12.46
C GLU A 249 -20.19 18.35 12.32
N GLN A 250 -19.68 18.04 11.12
CA GLN A 250 -18.25 17.95 10.79
C GLN A 250 -17.50 17.01 11.74
N VAL A 251 -18.12 15.85 12.01
CA VAL A 251 -17.70 14.92 13.06
C VAL A 251 -16.30 14.38 12.80
N SER A 252 -16.00 14.01 11.55
CA SER A 252 -14.73 13.40 11.22
C SER A 252 -13.55 14.36 11.47
N CYS A 253 -13.74 15.66 11.20
CA CYS A 253 -12.73 16.68 11.46
C CYS A 253 -12.30 16.70 12.93
N LYS A 254 -13.28 16.79 13.84
CA LYS A 254 -13.02 16.89 15.28
C LYS A 254 -12.35 15.63 15.83
N SER A 255 -12.88 14.45 15.47
CA SER A 255 -12.35 13.18 15.98
C SER A 255 -10.94 12.90 15.45
N VAL A 256 -10.69 13.11 14.16
CA VAL A 256 -9.37 12.82 13.56
C VAL A 256 -8.32 13.81 14.03
N LEU A 257 -8.64 15.11 14.20
CA LEU A 257 -7.67 16.07 14.76
C LEU A 257 -7.20 15.69 16.17
N ASN A 258 -8.09 15.11 16.99
CA ASN A 258 -7.73 14.61 18.31
C ASN A 258 -6.74 13.44 18.22
N SER A 259 -7.02 12.44 17.37
CA SER A 259 -6.12 11.31 17.14
C SER A 259 -4.77 11.79 16.57
N ASN A 260 -4.79 12.72 15.60
CA ASN A 260 -3.59 13.30 15.00
C ASN A 260 -2.73 14.00 16.07
N THR A 261 -3.31 14.84 16.92
CA THR A 261 -2.58 15.54 18.00
C THR A 261 -1.87 14.56 18.95
N ALA A 262 -2.44 13.38 19.18
CA ALA A 262 -1.84 12.36 20.01
C ALA A 262 -0.72 11.60 19.29
N LEU A 263 -0.91 11.23 18.01
CA LEU A 263 0.07 10.55 17.17
C LEU A 263 1.28 11.43 16.81
N GLU A 264 1.07 12.72 16.55
CA GLU A 264 2.12 13.69 16.17
C GLU A 264 3.26 13.81 17.16
N LYS A 265 3.03 13.43 18.42
CA LYS A 265 4.06 13.45 19.48
C LYS A 265 5.24 12.53 19.17
N GLN A 266 5.01 11.45 18.42
CA GLN A 266 6.03 10.43 18.13
C GLN A 266 6.11 10.07 16.64
N TYR A 267 5.03 10.26 15.89
CA TYR A 267 4.90 9.79 14.52
C TYR A 267 4.51 10.91 13.57
N LYS A 268 4.87 10.75 12.29
CA LYS A 268 4.41 11.65 11.24
C LYS A 268 2.99 11.28 10.84
N ILE A 269 2.11 12.27 10.80
CA ILE A 269 0.73 12.12 10.31
C ILE A 269 0.71 11.92 8.80
N GLN A 270 -0.17 11.03 8.37
CA GLN A 270 -0.36 10.64 6.99
C GLN A 270 -1.45 11.49 6.32
N VAL A 271 -2.59 11.75 6.98
CA VAL A 271 -3.66 12.59 6.42
C VAL A 271 -4.17 13.63 7.41
N ASN A 272 -4.58 14.78 6.90
CA ASN A 272 -5.22 15.82 7.70
C ASN A 272 -6.69 15.94 7.31
N PRO A 273 -7.62 16.00 8.28
CA PRO A 273 -9.02 16.20 7.97
C PRO A 273 -9.28 17.61 7.48
N ARG A 274 -10.39 17.74 6.74
CA ARG A 274 -11.02 19.02 6.42
C ARG A 274 -12.29 19.19 7.23
N GLU A 275 -12.88 20.37 7.20
CA GLU A 275 -14.19 20.61 7.83
C GLU A 275 -15.26 19.67 7.26
N ILE A 276 -15.29 19.50 5.94
CA ILE A 276 -16.16 18.54 5.24
C ILE A 276 -15.29 17.58 4.44
N ASN A 277 -15.36 16.29 4.76
CA ASN A 277 -14.56 15.23 4.16
C ASN A 277 -15.26 14.52 2.98
N LEU A 278 -16.01 15.30 2.21
CA LEU A 278 -16.82 14.87 1.08
C LEU A 278 -16.53 15.69 -0.18
N PHE A 279 -16.65 15.02 -1.32
CA PHE A 279 -16.70 15.62 -2.64
C PHE A 279 -18.12 15.52 -3.19
N TYR A 280 -18.51 16.50 -3.99
CA TYR A 280 -19.68 16.45 -4.85
C TYR A 280 -19.26 15.98 -6.24
N THR A 281 -19.98 14.98 -6.77
CA THR A 281 -19.62 14.27 -7.99
C THR A 281 -20.80 14.24 -8.94
N ILE A 282 -20.58 14.67 -10.18
CA ILE A 282 -21.47 14.48 -11.33
C ILE A 282 -20.60 14.17 -12.55
N LYS A 283 -21.20 13.80 -13.68
CA LYS A 283 -20.43 13.42 -14.87
C LYS A 283 -19.38 14.48 -15.24
N GLY A 284 -18.11 14.09 -15.21
CA GLY A 284 -16.96 14.95 -15.53
C GLY A 284 -16.57 15.97 -14.44
N LEU A 285 -17.15 15.89 -13.25
CA LEU A 285 -16.86 16.76 -12.10
C LEU A 285 -16.72 15.94 -10.82
N ARG A 286 -15.65 16.16 -10.07
CA ARG A 286 -15.54 15.72 -8.68
C ARG A 286 -14.83 16.78 -7.88
N GLU A 287 -15.58 17.55 -7.12
CA GLU A 287 -15.06 18.73 -6.44
C GLU A 287 -15.43 18.76 -4.97
N ARG A 288 -14.58 19.41 -4.18
CA ARG A 288 -14.76 19.45 -2.72
C ARG A 288 -16.01 20.24 -2.35
N ILE A 289 -16.72 19.78 -1.33
CA ILE A 289 -17.78 20.56 -0.70
C ILE A 289 -17.15 21.40 0.41
N VAL A 290 -17.41 22.70 0.40
CA VAL A 290 -16.94 23.64 1.43
C VAL A 290 -18.14 24.42 1.94
N GLU A 291 -18.27 24.55 3.26
CA GLU A 291 -19.32 25.37 3.88
C GLU A 291 -18.73 26.71 4.34
N LYS A 292 -19.42 27.81 4.02
CA LYS A 292 -19.10 29.17 4.46
C LYS A 292 -20.38 29.94 4.74
N ASP A 293 -20.50 30.51 5.93
CA ASP A 293 -21.59 31.39 6.35
C ASP A 293 -23.00 30.80 6.11
N GLY A 294 -23.16 29.48 6.29
CA GLY A 294 -24.42 28.74 6.11
C GLY A 294 -24.70 28.28 4.67
N VAL A 295 -23.76 28.50 3.74
CA VAL A 295 -23.86 28.12 2.33
C VAL A 295 -22.80 27.07 1.99
N TYR A 296 -23.24 25.95 1.43
CA TYR A 296 -22.40 24.88 0.91
C TYR A 296 -22.06 25.18 -0.55
N THR A 297 -20.78 25.25 -0.86
CA THR A 297 -20.24 25.52 -2.19
C THR A 297 -19.50 24.30 -2.69
N VAL A 298 -19.79 23.87 -3.92
CA VAL A 298 -18.94 22.93 -4.64
C VAL A 298 -17.80 23.71 -5.25
N ASN A 299 -16.59 23.47 -4.74
CA ASN A 299 -15.39 24.23 -5.07
C ASN A 299 -15.17 24.35 -6.59
N GLU A 300 -14.67 25.49 -7.05
CA GLU A 300 -14.42 25.78 -8.48
C GLU A 300 -15.64 25.71 -9.40
N THR A 301 -16.86 25.72 -8.85
CA THR A 301 -18.10 25.76 -9.63
C THR A 301 -19.06 26.83 -9.11
N ASN A 302 -20.15 27.04 -9.86
CA ASN A 302 -21.27 27.90 -9.45
C ASN A 302 -22.36 27.14 -8.67
N ILE A 303 -22.11 25.89 -8.29
CA ILE A 303 -23.09 25.07 -7.57
C ILE A 303 -23.06 25.46 -6.09
N LEU A 304 -24.20 25.93 -5.61
CA LEU A 304 -24.41 26.40 -4.24
C LEU A 304 -25.65 25.72 -3.68
N PHE A 305 -25.60 25.42 -2.38
CA PHE A 305 -26.72 24.89 -1.64
C PHE A 305 -26.84 25.59 -0.29
N THR A 306 -28.07 25.92 0.11
CA THR A 306 -28.41 26.10 1.52
C THR A 306 -28.35 24.75 2.25
N ARG A 307 -28.39 24.77 3.57
CA ARG A 307 -28.48 23.55 4.38
C ARG A 307 -29.67 22.65 4.00
N SER A 308 -30.84 23.23 3.72
CA SER A 308 -32.00 22.41 3.31
C SER A 308 -31.76 21.77 1.95
N GLU A 309 -31.27 22.55 0.99
CA GLU A 309 -31.08 22.10 -0.38
C GLU A 309 -30.01 20.99 -0.50
N ILE A 310 -28.91 21.08 0.25
CA ILE A 310 -27.88 20.02 0.21
C ILE A 310 -28.36 18.72 0.85
N LEU A 311 -29.23 18.82 1.86
CA LEU A 311 -29.84 17.63 2.46
C LEU A 311 -30.88 17.03 1.52
N ASP A 312 -31.73 17.84 0.90
CA ASP A 312 -32.65 17.37 -0.13
C ASP A 312 -31.88 16.71 -1.30
N GLU A 313 -30.77 17.30 -1.73
CA GLU A 313 -29.87 16.73 -2.74
C GLU A 313 -29.28 15.38 -2.28
N LEU A 314 -28.84 15.26 -1.03
CA LEU A 314 -28.33 14.01 -0.46
C LEU A 314 -29.38 12.89 -0.47
N TYR A 315 -30.62 13.19 -0.07
CA TYR A 315 -31.69 12.19 -0.03
C TYR A 315 -32.15 11.78 -1.42
N ASN A 316 -32.13 12.69 -2.40
CA ASN A 316 -32.53 12.43 -3.78
C ASN A 316 -31.42 11.80 -4.63
N HIS A 317 -30.16 12.19 -4.41
CA HIS A 317 -28.98 11.87 -5.21
C HIS A 317 -27.76 11.49 -4.36
N PRO A 318 -27.84 10.44 -3.52
CA PRO A 318 -26.74 10.08 -2.62
C PRO A 318 -25.46 9.64 -3.36
N GLU A 319 -25.58 9.18 -4.61
CA GLU A 319 -24.45 8.86 -5.47
C GLU A 319 -23.56 10.05 -5.83
N ARG A 320 -24.07 11.28 -5.68
CA ARG A 320 -23.29 12.49 -5.92
C ARG A 320 -22.37 12.85 -4.76
N PHE A 321 -22.47 12.16 -3.62
CA PHE A 321 -21.64 12.41 -2.45
C PHE A 321 -20.55 11.35 -2.34
N SER A 322 -19.32 11.77 -2.64
CA SER A 322 -18.15 10.90 -2.68
C SER A 322 -17.27 11.15 -1.46
N PRO A 323 -17.00 10.14 -0.62
CA PRO A 323 -16.13 10.31 0.53
C PRO A 323 -14.67 10.48 0.11
N ASN A 324 -13.93 11.30 0.85
CA ASN A 324 -12.48 11.38 0.71
C ASN A 324 -11.77 10.24 1.49
N VAL A 325 -10.44 10.31 1.59
CA VAL A 325 -9.60 9.33 2.29
C VAL A 325 -10.02 9.05 3.74
N ILE A 326 -10.63 10.00 4.45
CA ILE A 326 -11.08 9.85 5.84
C ILE A 326 -12.43 9.14 5.94
N MET A 327 -13.38 9.48 5.07
CA MET A 327 -14.72 8.89 5.11
C MET A 327 -14.86 7.61 4.30
N ARG A 328 -13.96 7.33 3.35
CA ARG A 328 -13.97 6.09 2.55
C ARG A 328 -13.84 4.82 3.42
N PRO A 329 -12.97 4.79 4.45
CA PRO A 329 -12.94 3.72 5.45
C PRO A 329 -14.29 3.48 6.11
N LEU A 330 -14.96 4.55 6.55
CA LEU A 330 -16.29 4.44 7.14
C LEU A 330 -17.28 3.85 6.13
N TYR A 331 -17.26 4.33 4.88
CA TYR A 331 -18.17 3.83 3.85
C TYR A 331 -18.05 2.32 3.65
N GLN A 332 -16.82 1.82 3.56
CA GLN A 332 -16.54 0.39 3.48
C GLN A 332 -17.15 -0.38 4.65
N GLU A 333 -16.94 0.10 5.88
CA GLU A 333 -17.40 -0.59 7.08
C GLU A 333 -18.91 -0.51 7.31
N VAL A 334 -19.57 0.48 6.73
CA VAL A 334 -21.03 0.63 6.72
C VAL A 334 -21.69 -0.39 5.78
N ILE A 335 -21.11 -0.63 4.60
CA ILE A 335 -21.75 -1.49 3.57
C ILE A 335 -21.24 -2.93 3.58
N LEU A 336 -20.12 -3.22 4.26
CA LEU A 336 -19.56 -4.57 4.34
C LEU A 336 -19.59 -5.12 5.78
N PRO A 337 -19.92 -6.41 5.98
CA PRO A 337 -19.68 -7.13 7.22
C PRO A 337 -18.18 -7.45 7.37
N ASN A 338 -17.32 -6.44 7.23
CA ASN A 338 -15.87 -6.57 7.23
C ASN A 338 -15.29 -6.79 8.62
N LEU A 339 -14.35 -7.74 8.71
CA LEU A 339 -13.61 -8.03 9.94
C LEU A 339 -12.22 -7.40 9.91
N CYS A 340 -11.57 -7.43 8.75
CA CYS A 340 -10.19 -6.98 8.61
C CYS A 340 -10.00 -6.22 7.31
N TYR A 341 -9.31 -5.08 7.41
CA TYR A 341 -8.80 -4.36 6.27
C TYR A 341 -7.31 -4.66 6.09
N ILE A 342 -6.95 -5.12 4.89
CA ILE A 342 -5.57 -5.40 4.51
C ILE A 342 -5.06 -4.26 3.64
N GLY A 343 -4.02 -3.57 4.10
CA GLY A 343 -3.43 -2.40 3.44
C GLY A 343 -1.91 -2.40 3.44
N GLY A 344 -1.31 -1.46 2.70
CA GLY A 344 0.10 -1.11 2.81
C GLY A 344 0.37 -0.19 4.01
N GLY A 345 1.65 0.09 4.26
CA GLY A 345 2.05 0.91 5.42
C GLY A 345 1.46 2.33 5.43
N GLY A 346 1.34 2.98 4.26
CA GLY A 346 0.68 4.28 4.18
C GLY A 346 -0.82 4.21 4.48
N GLU A 347 -1.48 3.12 4.10
CA GLU A 347 -2.91 2.93 4.39
C GLU A 347 -3.12 2.69 5.88
N LEU A 348 -2.38 1.75 6.47
CA LEU A 348 -2.46 1.50 7.91
C LEU A 348 -2.18 2.74 8.74
N ALA A 349 -1.19 3.55 8.35
CA ALA A 349 -0.87 4.80 9.04
C ALA A 349 -2.08 5.72 9.14
N TYR A 350 -2.78 5.99 8.03
CA TYR A 350 -3.97 6.84 8.10
C TYR A 350 -5.15 6.13 8.78
N TRP A 351 -5.28 4.80 8.71
CA TRP A 351 -6.35 4.11 9.43
C TRP A 351 -6.23 4.27 10.95
N LEU A 352 -5.00 4.27 11.49
CA LEU A 352 -4.75 4.52 12.92
C LEU A 352 -5.23 5.91 13.36
N GLU A 353 -5.27 6.88 12.46
CA GLU A 353 -5.81 8.23 12.72
C GLU A 353 -7.35 8.25 12.85
N LEU A 354 -8.04 7.14 12.53
CA LEU A 354 -9.51 7.10 12.43
C LEU A 354 -10.21 6.39 13.59
N LYS A 355 -9.48 5.82 14.57
CA LYS A 355 -10.10 5.01 15.62
C LYS A 355 -11.17 5.77 16.39
N ASP A 356 -10.87 7.00 16.83
CA ASP A 356 -11.81 7.85 17.57
C ASP A 356 -13.02 8.25 16.72
N TYR A 357 -12.81 8.42 15.40
CA TYR A 357 -13.90 8.74 14.48
C TYR A 357 -14.91 7.59 14.42
N PHE A 358 -14.43 6.36 14.29
CA PHE A 358 -15.29 5.16 14.26
C PHE A 358 -16.08 4.95 15.56
N GLU A 359 -15.47 5.21 16.71
CA GLU A 359 -16.18 5.21 18.00
C GLU A 359 -17.30 6.25 18.02
N THR A 360 -17.02 7.45 17.53
CA THR A 360 -17.98 8.57 17.50
C THR A 360 -19.19 8.28 16.62
N VAL A 361 -18.99 7.58 15.50
CA VAL A 361 -20.07 7.17 14.59
C VAL A 361 -20.64 5.77 14.90
N LYS A 362 -20.16 5.13 15.98
CA LYS A 362 -20.63 3.84 16.49
C LYS A 362 -20.59 2.72 15.44
N ILE A 363 -19.55 2.69 14.63
CA ILE A 363 -19.26 1.59 13.70
C ILE A 363 -18.06 0.81 14.22
N PRO A 364 -18.12 -0.53 14.29
CA PRO A 364 -16.96 -1.32 14.69
C PRO A 364 -15.75 -1.03 13.82
N PHE A 365 -14.65 -0.68 14.45
CA PHE A 365 -13.38 -0.49 13.78
C PHE A 365 -12.78 -1.86 13.39
N PRO A 366 -12.37 -2.08 12.14
CA PRO A 366 -11.87 -3.37 11.69
C PRO A 366 -10.48 -3.66 12.27
N ILE A 367 -10.10 -4.94 12.24
CA ILE A 367 -8.70 -5.33 12.41
C ILE A 367 -7.91 -4.76 11.23
N LEU A 368 -6.78 -4.13 11.50
CA LEU A 368 -5.85 -3.68 10.46
C LEU A 368 -4.79 -4.75 10.26
N LEU A 369 -4.45 -5.06 9.02
CA LEU A 369 -3.39 -6.01 8.71
C LEU A 369 -2.49 -5.44 7.62
N LEU A 370 -1.19 -5.42 7.87
CA LEU A 370 -0.22 -5.10 6.84
C LEU A 370 -0.20 -6.27 5.86
N ARG A 371 -0.45 -6.00 4.57
CA ARG A 371 -0.32 -7.00 3.51
C ARG A 371 1.05 -7.67 3.56
N ASN A 372 1.16 -8.89 3.03
CA ASN A 372 2.47 -9.45 2.75
C ASN A 372 3.26 -8.51 1.81
N SER A 373 4.56 -8.40 2.08
CA SER A 373 5.52 -7.76 1.17
C SER A 373 6.48 -8.81 0.67
N VAL A 374 6.80 -8.77 -0.63
CA VAL A 374 7.49 -9.87 -1.31
C VAL A 374 8.55 -9.35 -2.26
N LEU A 375 9.73 -9.95 -2.18
CA LEU A 375 10.75 -9.91 -3.23
C LEU A 375 10.75 -11.25 -3.96
N ILE A 376 10.45 -11.24 -5.26
CA ILE A 376 10.56 -12.42 -6.12
C ILE A 376 11.91 -12.39 -6.82
N LYS A 377 12.64 -13.50 -6.73
CA LYS A 377 13.91 -13.70 -7.42
C LYS A 377 13.88 -14.99 -8.24
N THR A 378 14.59 -14.98 -9.34
CA THR A 378 14.82 -16.17 -10.18
C THR A 378 15.97 -17.01 -9.63
N GLU A 379 16.01 -18.28 -10.00
CA GLU A 379 17.15 -19.16 -9.74
C GLU A 379 18.48 -18.59 -10.27
N LYS A 380 18.46 -17.91 -11.43
CA LYS A 380 19.64 -17.23 -11.99
C LYS A 380 20.14 -16.11 -11.07
N GLN A 381 19.24 -15.32 -10.49
CA GLN A 381 19.59 -14.26 -9.54
C GLN A 381 20.12 -14.85 -8.24
N THR A 382 19.56 -15.96 -7.76
CA THR A 382 20.09 -16.71 -6.61
C THR A 382 21.53 -17.14 -6.85
N GLN A 383 21.82 -17.75 -8.01
CA GLN A 383 23.20 -18.13 -8.36
C GLN A 383 24.15 -16.93 -8.50
N LYS A 384 23.66 -15.76 -8.94
CA LYS A 384 24.46 -14.52 -8.97
C LYS A 384 24.78 -14.06 -7.55
N LEU A 385 23.83 -14.12 -6.61
CA LEU A 385 24.04 -13.77 -5.20
C LEU A 385 25.14 -14.63 -4.57
N ASP A 386 25.04 -15.96 -4.74
CA ASP A 386 26.01 -16.91 -4.19
C ASP A 386 27.42 -16.68 -4.75
N LYS A 387 27.54 -16.45 -6.06
CA LYS A 387 28.83 -16.14 -6.71
C LYS A 387 29.45 -14.83 -6.26
N LEU A 388 28.63 -13.89 -5.79
CA LEU A 388 29.08 -12.60 -5.26
C LEU A 388 29.28 -12.64 -3.73
N ASN A 389 29.05 -13.79 -3.08
CA ASN A 389 29.07 -13.96 -1.63
C ASN A 389 28.18 -12.93 -0.89
N LEU A 390 27.05 -12.56 -1.50
CA LEU A 390 26.08 -11.64 -0.90
C LEU A 390 25.08 -12.41 -0.04
N THR A 391 24.80 -11.90 1.15
CA THR A 391 23.63 -12.33 1.91
C THR A 391 22.38 -11.63 1.39
N LEU A 392 21.19 -12.18 1.66
CA LEU A 392 19.95 -11.52 1.27
C LEU A 392 19.74 -10.18 1.99
N GLN A 393 20.14 -10.10 3.25
CA GLN A 393 20.07 -8.89 4.06
C GLN A 393 20.91 -7.75 3.46
N ASP A 394 22.01 -8.07 2.78
CA ASP A 394 22.86 -7.08 2.12
C ASP A 394 22.11 -6.30 1.04
N LEU A 395 21.17 -6.93 0.35
CA LEU A 395 20.43 -6.30 -0.74
C LEU A 395 19.48 -5.20 -0.25
N PHE A 396 19.06 -5.25 1.02
CA PHE A 396 18.19 -4.24 1.64
C PHE A 396 18.97 -3.03 2.16
N LEU A 397 20.31 -3.07 2.14
CA LEU A 397 21.12 -1.91 2.45
C LEU A 397 21.01 -0.87 1.34
N LYS A 398 21.12 0.42 1.70
CA LYS A 398 21.30 1.47 0.69
C LYS A 398 22.52 1.14 -0.17
N GLN A 399 22.44 1.39 -1.47
CA GLN A 399 23.48 0.99 -2.42
C GLN A 399 24.89 1.43 -2.02
N ASP A 400 25.05 2.67 -1.54
CA ASP A 400 26.34 3.16 -1.02
C ASP A 400 26.86 2.36 0.18
N GLN A 401 25.97 1.93 1.07
CA GLN A 401 26.30 1.10 2.24
C GLN A 401 26.66 -0.32 1.81
N LEU A 402 25.88 -0.92 0.89
CA LEU A 402 26.17 -2.22 0.29
C LEU A 402 27.57 -2.23 -0.35
N VAL A 403 27.83 -1.25 -1.22
CA VAL A 403 29.13 -1.12 -1.90
C VAL A 403 30.27 -0.91 -0.88
N ASN A 404 30.07 -0.07 0.14
CA ASN A 404 31.08 0.13 1.18
C ASN A 404 31.35 -1.14 1.98
N LYS A 405 30.30 -1.89 2.36
CA LYS A 405 30.42 -3.17 3.09
C LYS A 405 31.22 -4.17 2.26
N GLN A 406 30.81 -4.36 1.01
CA GLN A 406 31.45 -5.33 0.11
C GLN A 406 32.91 -4.96 -0.20
N VAL A 407 33.23 -3.67 -0.36
CA VAL A 407 34.63 -3.22 -0.54
C VAL A 407 35.48 -3.55 0.68
N LYS A 408 34.94 -3.42 1.90
CA LYS A 408 35.67 -3.77 3.13
C LYS A 408 35.89 -5.27 3.25
N GLU A 409 34.89 -6.09 2.94
CA GLU A 409 34.97 -7.56 3.00
C GLU A 409 35.89 -8.15 1.94
N LEU A 410 35.89 -7.60 0.72
CA LEU A 410 36.71 -8.07 -0.40
C LEU A 410 38.13 -7.49 -0.37
N SER A 411 38.34 -6.36 0.31
CA SER A 411 39.66 -5.76 0.46
C SER A 411 40.52 -6.59 1.39
N LYS A 412 41.66 -7.08 0.88
CA LYS A 412 42.71 -7.70 1.71
C LYS A 412 43.44 -6.70 2.63
N ILE A 413 43.16 -5.41 2.47
CA ILE A 413 43.76 -4.32 3.23
C ILE A 413 42.69 -3.80 4.19
N ASP A 414 43.01 -3.78 5.48
CA ASP A 414 42.17 -3.16 6.49
C ASP A 414 42.18 -1.64 6.31
N ILE A 415 41.01 -1.07 6.01
CA ILE A 415 40.80 0.38 5.82
C ILE A 415 39.77 0.82 6.87
N ASP A 416 40.04 0.43 8.11
CA ASP A 416 39.34 0.92 9.29
C ASP A 416 40.30 1.76 10.13
N PHE A 417 39.99 3.05 10.25
CA PHE A 417 40.80 3.99 11.02
C PHE A 417 40.32 4.13 12.47
N THR A 418 39.43 3.25 12.94
CA THR A 418 38.84 3.31 14.29
C THR A 418 39.91 3.33 15.38
N SER A 419 40.89 2.43 15.34
CA SER A 419 41.96 2.40 16.36
C SER A 419 42.82 3.67 16.36
N GLN A 420 43.09 4.26 15.19
CA GLN A 420 43.84 5.52 15.07
C GLN A 420 43.01 6.71 15.58
N LYS A 421 41.69 6.71 15.34
CA LYS A 421 40.77 7.73 15.87
C LYS A 421 40.67 7.64 17.39
N GLU A 422 40.56 6.44 17.94
CA GLU A 422 40.54 6.21 19.39
C GLU A 422 41.85 6.67 20.04
N HIS A 423 42.99 6.33 19.45
CA HIS A 423 44.29 6.79 19.93
C HIS A 423 44.38 8.32 19.92
N LEU A 424 43.92 8.96 18.83
CA LEU A 424 43.90 10.41 18.70
C LEU A 424 42.97 11.07 19.75
N ASN A 425 41.77 10.55 19.94
CA ASN A 425 40.83 11.01 20.97
C ASN A 425 41.48 10.93 22.36
N GLN A 426 42.21 9.86 22.64
CA GLN A 426 42.89 9.70 23.92
C GLN A 426 44.01 10.74 24.11
N GLN A 427 44.78 11.07 23.07
CA GLN A 427 45.76 12.16 23.11
C GLN A 427 45.09 13.51 23.39
N PHE A 428 43.95 13.80 22.77
CA PHE A 428 43.24 15.05 22.98
C PHE A 428 42.65 15.18 24.39
N LYS A 429 42.19 14.08 25.01
CA LYS A 429 41.79 14.09 26.43
C LYS A 429 42.89 14.61 27.34
N ASP A 430 44.14 14.23 27.08
CA ASP A 430 45.26 14.69 27.90
C ASP A 430 45.65 16.16 27.58
N LEU A 431 45.48 16.60 26.33
CA LEU A 431 45.61 18.01 25.96
C LEU A 431 44.53 18.89 26.60
N TYR A 432 43.30 18.42 26.71
CA TYR A 432 42.23 19.13 27.43
C TYR A 432 42.60 19.31 28.91
N LYS A 433 43.08 18.25 29.60
CA LYS A 433 43.53 18.34 30.99
C LYS A 433 44.65 19.37 31.17
N LEU A 434 45.60 19.44 30.23
CA LEU A 434 46.69 20.42 30.27
C LEU A 434 46.18 21.85 30.04
N ALA A 435 45.22 22.04 29.12
CA ALA A 435 44.60 23.33 28.86
C ALA A 435 43.78 23.82 30.08
N GLU A 436 43.10 22.92 30.79
CA GLU A 436 42.38 23.25 32.04
C GLU A 436 43.30 23.72 33.16
N GLN A 437 44.52 23.17 33.23
CA GLN A 437 45.55 23.52 34.22
C GLN A 437 46.31 24.81 33.89
N THR A 438 46.17 25.34 32.66
CA THR A 438 46.86 26.55 32.21
C THR A 438 45.89 27.72 32.07
N ASP A 439 45.27 27.91 30.91
CA ASP A 439 44.23 28.93 30.67
C ASP A 439 43.05 28.31 29.94
N LYS A 440 41.87 28.39 30.58
CA LYS A 440 40.60 27.84 30.07
C LYS A 440 40.18 28.45 28.73
N SER A 441 40.71 29.62 28.35
CA SER A 441 40.47 30.23 27.04
C SER A 441 40.97 29.36 25.87
N PHE A 442 41.94 28.45 26.11
CA PHE A 442 42.49 27.55 25.09
C PHE A 442 41.67 26.27 24.83
N LEU A 443 40.65 25.97 25.65
CA LEU A 443 39.80 24.78 25.45
C LEU A 443 39.15 24.76 24.05
N GLY A 444 38.70 25.94 23.57
CA GLY A 444 38.15 26.08 22.23
C GLY A 444 39.18 25.81 21.12
N ALA A 445 40.45 26.17 21.33
CA ALA A 445 41.52 25.90 20.39
C ALA A 445 41.88 24.41 20.34
N VAL A 446 41.91 23.73 21.49
CA VAL A 446 42.13 22.27 21.57
C VAL A 446 41.00 21.52 20.85
N ALA A 447 39.74 21.89 21.10
CA ALA A 447 38.58 21.30 20.44
C ALA A 447 38.58 21.50 18.93
N ALA A 448 38.99 22.68 18.46
CA ALA A 448 39.12 22.94 17.04
C ALA A 448 40.19 22.04 16.39
N GLN A 449 41.32 21.79 17.06
CA GLN A 449 42.37 20.90 16.56
C GLN A 449 41.95 19.43 16.57
N GLU A 450 41.28 18.97 17.64
CA GLU A 450 40.72 17.61 17.72
C GLU A 450 39.81 17.33 16.53
N LYS A 451 38.82 18.21 16.33
CA LYS A 451 37.89 18.11 15.22
C LYS A 451 38.59 18.14 13.86
N LYS A 452 39.59 19.02 13.69
CA LYS A 452 40.36 19.13 12.44
C LYS A 452 41.13 17.84 12.13
N GLN A 453 41.80 17.25 13.11
CA GLN A 453 42.61 16.04 12.91
C GLN A 453 41.73 14.79 12.69
N LEU A 454 40.65 14.64 13.45
CA LEU A 454 39.65 13.59 13.22
C LEU A 454 39.04 13.68 11.82
N ASN A 455 38.70 14.91 11.39
CA ASN A 455 38.22 15.14 10.01
C ASN A 455 39.30 14.79 8.97
N GLY A 456 40.58 15.05 9.27
CA GLY A 456 41.70 14.62 8.44
C GLY A 456 41.75 13.10 8.25
N LEU A 457 41.65 12.34 9.34
CA LEU A 457 41.60 10.87 9.30
C LEU A 457 40.37 10.37 8.53
N ASN A 458 39.19 10.93 8.78
CA ASN A 458 37.97 10.60 8.05
C ASN A 458 38.11 10.85 6.53
N ASN A 459 38.74 11.96 6.14
CA ASN A 459 38.97 12.27 4.73
C ASN A 459 39.97 11.31 4.07
N LEU A 460 41.02 10.91 4.79
CA LEU A 460 42.00 9.94 4.30
C LEU A 460 41.37 8.56 4.12
N GLU A 461 40.63 8.08 5.12
CA GLU A 461 39.88 6.82 5.07
C GLU A 461 38.92 6.79 3.86
N LYS A 462 38.14 7.86 3.66
CA LYS A 462 37.27 8.01 2.47
C LYS A 462 38.03 7.93 1.15
N ARG A 463 39.22 8.55 1.06
CA ARG A 463 40.05 8.50 -0.15
C ARG A 463 40.60 7.11 -0.42
N LEU A 464 41.01 6.38 0.62
CA LEU A 464 41.49 5.00 0.50
C LEU A 464 40.36 4.05 0.10
N LEU A 465 39.17 4.19 0.70
CA LEU A 465 37.98 3.45 0.28
C LEU A 465 37.64 3.72 -1.20
N LYS A 466 37.70 4.98 -1.66
CA LYS A 466 37.48 5.32 -3.07
C LYS A 466 38.52 4.68 -3.99
N ALA A 467 39.78 4.58 -3.56
CA ALA A 467 40.82 3.92 -4.33
C ALA A 467 40.57 2.40 -4.44
N GLN A 468 40.13 1.75 -3.36
CA GLN A 468 39.75 0.34 -3.43
C GLN A 468 38.50 0.11 -4.27
N LYS A 469 37.49 0.99 -4.19
CA LYS A 469 36.32 0.93 -5.08
C LYS A 469 36.72 0.87 -6.55
N ARG A 470 37.71 1.69 -6.96
CA ARG A 470 38.23 1.66 -8.33
C ARG A 470 38.93 0.35 -8.67
N LYS A 471 39.64 -0.26 -7.72
CA LYS A 471 40.32 -1.54 -7.92
C LYS A 471 39.33 -2.71 -8.03
N LEU A 472 38.23 -2.65 -7.30
CA LEU A 472 37.17 -3.68 -7.25
C LEU A 472 35.98 -3.36 -8.19
N ASN A 473 36.18 -2.46 -9.15
CA ASN A 473 35.10 -1.87 -9.94
C ASN A 473 34.21 -2.91 -10.64
N GLU A 474 34.80 -3.98 -11.21
CA GLU A 474 34.04 -5.03 -11.89
C GLU A 474 33.09 -5.78 -10.94
N GLN A 475 33.53 -6.10 -9.73
CA GLN A 475 32.70 -6.76 -8.72
C GLN A 475 31.60 -5.82 -8.23
N ILE A 476 31.94 -4.55 -7.98
CA ILE A 476 30.98 -3.54 -7.56
C ILE A 476 29.88 -3.36 -8.61
N ILE A 477 30.23 -3.26 -9.90
CA ILE A 477 29.24 -3.15 -10.98
C ILE A 477 28.31 -4.36 -10.98
N ARG A 478 28.82 -5.59 -10.78
CA ARG A 478 27.98 -6.79 -10.71
C ARG A 478 27.03 -6.77 -9.51
N ILE A 479 27.51 -6.36 -8.34
CA ILE A 479 26.70 -6.21 -7.12
C ILE A 479 25.61 -5.17 -7.33
N THR A 480 25.97 -3.98 -7.83
CA THR A 480 25.05 -2.89 -8.12
C THR A 480 24.00 -3.29 -9.14
N ASN A 481 24.39 -3.98 -10.22
CA ASN A 481 23.44 -4.44 -11.24
C ASN A 481 22.46 -5.46 -10.64
N LEU A 482 22.94 -6.42 -9.86
CA LEU A 482 22.06 -7.40 -9.21
C LEU A 482 21.11 -6.74 -8.21
N GLN A 483 21.58 -5.75 -7.44
CA GLN A 483 20.70 -4.98 -6.58
C GLN A 483 19.66 -4.22 -7.39
N ASN A 484 20.03 -3.55 -8.49
CA ASN A 484 19.07 -2.82 -9.34
C ASN A 484 18.07 -3.75 -10.04
N GLU A 485 18.45 -4.99 -10.38
CA GLU A 485 17.53 -6.01 -10.90
C GLU A 485 16.44 -6.40 -9.87
N LEU A 486 16.77 -6.40 -8.58
CA LEU A 486 15.87 -6.80 -7.48
C LEU A 486 15.21 -5.61 -6.76
N PHE A 487 15.82 -4.44 -6.81
CA PHE A 487 15.41 -3.18 -6.18
C PHE A 487 15.49 -2.05 -7.22
N PRO A 488 14.63 -2.10 -8.26
CA PRO A 488 14.56 -1.07 -9.30
C PRO A 488 14.35 0.31 -8.68
N ASP A 489 15.02 1.31 -9.25
CA ASP A 489 15.03 2.68 -8.74
C ASP A 489 15.38 2.79 -7.25
N GLN A 490 16.18 1.83 -6.74
CA GLN A 490 16.59 1.72 -5.33
C GLN A 490 15.40 1.59 -4.36
N SER A 491 14.24 1.15 -4.87
CA SER A 491 13.01 0.95 -4.13
C SER A 491 12.61 -0.54 -4.19
N LEU A 492 11.62 -0.92 -3.38
CA LEU A 492 11.13 -2.30 -3.34
C LEU A 492 10.58 -2.70 -4.72
N GLN A 493 10.94 -3.90 -5.17
CA GLN A 493 10.43 -4.52 -6.40
C GLN A 493 8.92 -4.36 -6.53
N GLU A 494 8.20 -4.63 -5.44
CA GLU A 494 6.75 -4.67 -5.39
C GLU A 494 6.06 -3.32 -5.66
N ARG A 495 6.81 -2.21 -5.60
CA ARG A 495 6.31 -0.85 -5.84
C ARG A 495 6.59 -0.35 -7.24
N ASN A 496 7.48 -1.02 -7.97
CA ASN A 496 7.92 -0.57 -9.29
C ASN A 496 7.46 -1.53 -10.37
N LEU A 497 7.81 -2.82 -10.26
CA LEU A 497 7.50 -3.79 -11.31
C LEU A 497 6.00 -3.95 -11.47
N ASN A 498 5.59 -4.14 -12.72
CA ASN A 498 4.27 -4.65 -13.06
C ASN A 498 4.28 -6.19 -13.07
N PHE A 499 3.12 -6.80 -12.82
CA PHE A 499 2.99 -8.26 -12.79
C PHE A 499 3.35 -8.92 -14.12
N SER A 500 3.16 -8.20 -15.24
CA SER A 500 3.43 -8.73 -16.58
C SER A 500 4.88 -9.14 -16.78
N GLU A 501 5.84 -8.44 -16.16
CA GLU A 501 7.26 -8.80 -16.24
C GLU A 501 7.53 -10.17 -15.61
N LEU A 502 6.96 -10.42 -14.43
CA LEU A 502 7.10 -11.71 -13.76
C LEU A 502 6.26 -12.79 -14.44
N TYR A 503 5.09 -12.43 -15.00
CA TYR A 503 4.25 -13.37 -15.74
C TYR A 503 4.94 -13.85 -17.02
N LEU A 504 5.75 -13.02 -17.69
CA LEU A 504 6.53 -13.46 -18.84
C LEU A 504 7.51 -14.59 -18.49
N GLU A 505 8.13 -14.53 -17.31
CA GLU A 505 9.10 -15.52 -16.84
C GLU A 505 8.41 -16.79 -16.26
N PHE A 506 7.37 -16.61 -15.45
CA PHE A 506 6.77 -17.70 -14.66
C PHE A 506 5.40 -18.19 -15.14
N GLY A 507 4.75 -17.45 -16.05
CA GLY A 507 3.42 -17.74 -16.55
C GLY A 507 2.36 -17.87 -15.45
N GLU A 508 1.42 -18.80 -15.65
CA GLU A 508 0.32 -19.07 -14.72
C GLU A 508 0.77 -19.47 -13.30
N GLN A 509 1.99 -19.99 -13.16
CA GLN A 509 2.53 -20.39 -11.87
C GLN A 509 2.74 -19.19 -10.93
N LEU A 510 2.89 -17.96 -11.45
CA LEU A 510 3.13 -16.78 -10.62
C LEU A 510 2.06 -16.61 -9.52
N ILE A 511 0.79 -16.55 -9.90
CA ILE A 511 -0.31 -16.35 -8.94
C ILE A 511 -0.48 -17.58 -8.05
N GLN A 512 -0.34 -18.79 -8.61
CA GLN A 512 -0.43 -20.04 -7.85
C GLN A 512 0.63 -20.09 -6.73
N GLN A 513 1.87 -19.72 -7.05
CA GLN A 513 2.96 -19.69 -6.08
C GLN A 513 2.79 -18.57 -5.05
N LEU A 514 2.27 -17.39 -5.43
CA LEU A 514 1.91 -16.37 -4.45
C LEU A 514 0.85 -16.90 -3.49
N VAL A 515 -0.24 -17.47 -4.00
CA VAL A 515 -1.32 -18.03 -3.17
C VAL A 515 -0.81 -19.15 -2.27
N LEU A 516 0.14 -19.97 -2.73
CA LEU A 516 0.72 -21.04 -1.94
C LEU A 516 1.62 -20.54 -0.79
N ASN A 517 2.40 -19.47 -1.02
CA ASN A 517 3.49 -19.08 -0.12
C ASN A 517 3.18 -17.85 0.76
N LEU A 518 2.20 -17.01 0.41
CA LEU A 518 1.88 -15.83 1.22
C LEU A 518 1.11 -16.23 2.48
N GLN A 519 1.69 -15.93 3.64
CA GLN A 519 1.12 -16.18 4.97
C GLN A 519 0.80 -14.82 5.62
N PRO A 520 -0.46 -14.33 5.58
CA PRO A 520 -0.79 -12.95 5.96
C PRO A 520 -0.47 -12.61 7.40
N LEU A 521 -0.66 -13.58 8.32
CA LEU A 521 -0.49 -13.37 9.76
C LEU A 521 0.96 -13.55 10.24
N LYS A 522 1.91 -13.86 9.35
CA LYS A 522 3.31 -14.13 9.75
C LYS A 522 4.08 -12.85 10.14
N GLY A 523 3.69 -11.69 9.60
CA GLY A 523 4.30 -10.41 9.96
C GLY A 523 5.74 -10.22 9.46
N GLU A 524 6.13 -10.86 8.36
CA GLU A 524 7.49 -10.80 7.81
C GLU A 524 7.50 -10.40 6.33
N PHE A 525 8.62 -9.82 5.88
CA PHE A 525 8.89 -9.61 4.47
C PHE A 525 9.39 -10.91 3.85
N LEU A 526 8.71 -11.41 2.82
CA LEU A 526 8.99 -12.69 2.18
C LEU A 526 9.97 -12.53 1.02
N ILE A 527 10.95 -13.43 0.94
CA ILE A 527 11.81 -13.58 -0.23
C ILE A 527 11.46 -14.92 -0.88
N LEU A 528 10.89 -14.85 -2.08
CA LEU A 528 10.40 -15.99 -2.83
C LEU A 528 11.32 -16.28 -4.01
N ASN A 529 11.94 -17.47 -4.01
CA ASN A 529 12.67 -17.98 -5.18
C ASN A 529 11.71 -18.77 -6.07
N LEU A 530 11.57 -18.35 -7.32
CA LEU A 530 10.75 -19.00 -8.34
C LEU A 530 11.60 -19.56 -9.50
#